data_AF-A0A2U3I9H4-F1
#
_entry.id   AF-A0A2U3I9H4-F1
#
_cell.length_a   1.000
_cell.length_b   1.000
_cell.length_c   1.000
_cell.angle_alpha   90.00
_cell.angle_beta   90.00
_cell.angle_gamma   90.00
#
_symmetry.space_group_name_H-M   'P 1'
#
loop_
_entity.id
_entity.type
_entity.pdbx_description
1 polymer ?
#
loop_
_entity_poly.entity_id
_entity_poly.type
_entity_poly.pdbx_seq_one_letter_code
_entity_poly.pdbx_strand_id
1 'polypeptide(L)'
;MNKVSKASVLAGAVMIGGLMSSGAANAGVSVGVNIGVPAPVYVAPAPVYAPPPPPVVYAPPPPPVYAAPVIVVGWHGDRYWDGRRYWNRDDWYRYHGHGNDHYHDHDDHDHGHHGWH
;
A
#
# COMPACT_ATOMS: atom_id res chain seq x y z
N MET A 1 -35.05 90.97 24.37
CA MET A 1 -34.93 90.68 22.92
C MET A 1 -33.69 91.38 22.38
N ASN A 2 -32.64 90.62 22.06
CA ASN A 2 -31.43 91.20 21.46
C ASN A 2 -31.74 91.56 20.00
N LYS A 3 -31.71 92.85 19.68
CA LYS A 3 -31.89 93.33 18.30
C LYS A 3 -30.61 93.05 17.52
N VAL A 4 -30.55 91.95 16.79
CA VAL A 4 -29.47 91.71 15.82
C VAL A 4 -29.61 92.74 14.70
N SER A 5 -28.55 93.53 14.47
CA SER A 5 -28.59 94.58 13.45
C SER A 5 -28.52 93.97 12.05
N LYS A 6 -29.18 94.59 11.07
CA LYS A 6 -29.14 94.13 9.66
C LYS A 6 -27.70 94.05 9.15
N ALA A 7 -26.83 94.96 9.61
CA ALA A 7 -25.40 94.96 9.28
C ALA A 7 -24.66 93.74 9.86
N SER A 8 -25.03 93.29 11.07
CA SER A 8 -24.47 92.08 11.70
C SER A 8 -24.83 90.81 10.92
N VAL A 9 -26.07 90.75 10.44
CA VAL A 9 -26.55 89.63 9.62
C VAL A 9 -25.83 89.61 8.27
N LEU A 10 -25.66 90.78 7.65
CA LEU A 10 -24.96 90.89 6.38
C LEU A 10 -23.47 90.54 6.51
N ALA A 11 -22.80 91.01 7.57
CA ALA A 11 -21.42 90.65 7.85
C ALA A 11 -21.28 89.13 8.08
N GLY A 12 -22.18 88.51 8.85
CA GLY A 12 -22.19 87.05 9.02
C GLY A 12 -22.38 86.30 7.70
N ALA A 13 -23.31 86.74 6.86
CA ALA A 13 -23.56 86.13 5.55
C ALA A 13 -22.38 86.27 4.59
N VAL A 14 -21.71 87.43 4.58
CA VAL A 14 -20.50 87.65 3.75
C VAL A 14 -19.33 86.81 4.25
N MET A 15 -19.14 86.65 5.56
CA MET A 15 -18.07 85.81 6.11
C MET A 15 -18.31 84.33 5.79
N ILE A 16 -19.55 83.84 5.91
CA ILE A 16 -19.90 82.46 5.54
C ILE A 16 -19.77 82.26 4.03
N GLY A 17 -20.25 83.20 3.22
CA GLY A 17 -20.10 83.17 1.76
C GLY A 17 -18.64 83.22 1.31
N GLY A 18 -17.81 84.01 1.98
CA GLY A 18 -16.37 84.14 1.70
C GLY A 18 -15.59 82.87 2.04
N LEU A 19 -15.88 82.22 3.17
CA LEU A 19 -15.29 80.93 3.53
C LEU A 19 -15.68 79.80 2.55
N MET A 20 -16.87 79.87 1.97
CA MET A 20 -17.32 78.90 0.95
C MET A 20 -16.90 79.26 -0.49
N SER A 21 -16.36 80.47 -0.72
CA SER A 21 -15.97 80.97 -2.05
C SER A 21 -14.61 80.47 -2.55
N SER A 22 -13.97 79.52 -1.87
CA SER A 22 -12.83 78.79 -2.41
C SER A 22 -13.28 77.87 -3.55
N GLY A 23 -13.61 78.46 -4.70
CA GLY A 23 -13.73 77.76 -5.96
C GLY A 23 -12.39 77.07 -6.23
N ALA A 24 -12.42 75.74 -6.28
CA ALA A 24 -11.23 74.94 -6.55
C ALA A 24 -10.60 75.40 -7.88
N ALA A 25 -9.51 76.16 -7.80
CA ALA A 25 -8.48 76.03 -8.80
C ALA A 25 -7.98 74.59 -8.62
N ASN A 26 -8.55 73.65 -9.39
CA ASN A 26 -8.06 72.27 -9.48
C ASN A 26 -6.70 72.28 -10.17
N ALA A 27 -5.68 72.79 -9.47
CA ALA A 27 -4.29 72.48 -9.76
C ALA A 27 -4.03 71.08 -9.21
N GLY A 28 -4.70 70.06 -9.77
CA GLY A 28 -4.74 68.65 -9.33
C GLY A 28 -3.86 68.30 -8.12
N VAL A 29 -4.34 68.59 -6.91
CA VAL A 29 -3.59 68.27 -5.68
C VAL A 29 -3.93 66.84 -5.27
N SER A 30 -2.96 65.95 -5.44
CA SER A 30 -3.06 64.55 -5.02
C SER A 30 -2.39 64.37 -3.66
N VAL A 31 -3.14 63.88 -2.67
CA VAL A 31 -2.60 63.51 -1.35
C VAL A 31 -2.54 61.99 -1.27
N GLY A 32 -1.33 61.45 -1.14
CA GLY A 32 -1.10 60.03 -0.89
C GLY A 32 -0.93 59.76 0.60
N VAL A 33 -1.66 58.78 1.14
CA VAL A 33 -1.52 58.30 2.52
C VAL A 33 -1.00 56.88 2.51
N ASN A 34 0.14 56.63 3.15
CA ASN A 34 0.66 55.27 3.34
C ASN A 34 0.06 54.70 4.64
N ILE A 35 -0.73 53.63 4.52
CA ILE A 35 -1.45 53.04 5.67
C ILE A 35 -0.55 52.10 6.49
N GLY A 36 0.71 51.86 6.08
CA GLY A 36 1.71 51.15 6.87
C GLY A 36 1.36 49.70 7.24
N VAL A 37 0.27 49.14 6.69
CA VAL A 37 -0.14 47.77 6.99
C VAL A 37 0.75 46.84 6.17
N PRO A 38 1.63 46.06 6.81
CA PRO A 38 2.43 45.09 6.09
C PRO A 38 1.50 44.04 5.48
N ALA A 39 1.81 43.63 4.25
CA ALA A 39 1.08 42.54 3.61
C ALA A 39 1.15 41.29 4.48
N PRO A 40 0.05 40.53 4.62
CA PRO A 40 0.06 39.29 5.37
C PRO A 40 1.07 38.33 4.74
N VAL A 41 2.07 37.93 5.52
CA VAL A 41 3.07 36.93 5.09
C VAL A 41 2.54 35.55 5.48
N TYR A 42 2.26 34.73 4.48
CA TYR A 42 1.95 33.33 4.72
C TYR A 42 3.24 32.54 4.93
N VAL A 43 3.37 31.91 6.10
CA VAL A 43 4.49 31.01 6.40
C VAL A 43 3.98 29.58 6.25
N ALA A 44 4.47 28.87 5.24
CA ALA A 44 4.19 27.45 5.10
C ALA A 44 4.91 26.66 6.23
N PRO A 45 4.23 25.71 6.89
CA PRO A 45 4.88 24.83 7.85
C PRO A 45 6.01 24.02 7.21
N ALA A 46 7.12 23.85 7.93
CA ALA A 46 8.21 23.01 7.47
C ALA A 46 7.74 21.54 7.36
N PRO A 47 8.13 20.80 6.30
CA PRO A 47 7.86 19.37 6.21
C PRO A 47 8.49 18.62 7.39
N VAL A 48 7.68 17.86 8.13
CA VAL A 48 8.17 16.97 9.18
C VAL A 48 8.44 15.60 8.56
N TYR A 49 9.71 15.19 8.56
CA TYR A 49 10.06 13.83 8.15
C TYR A 49 9.78 12.85 9.28
N ALA A 50 8.93 11.86 8.99
CA ALA A 50 8.77 10.70 9.85
C ALA A 50 9.86 9.65 9.51
N PRO A 51 10.52 9.05 10.51
CA PRO A 51 11.42 7.94 10.26
C PRO A 51 10.65 6.74 9.67
N PRO A 52 11.28 5.96 8.78
CA PRO A 52 10.65 4.76 8.25
C PRO A 52 10.38 3.74 9.37
N PRO A 53 9.29 2.94 9.26
CA PRO A 53 8.99 1.90 10.23
C PRO A 53 10.14 0.88 10.33
N PRO A 54 10.33 0.26 11.50
CA PRO A 54 11.38 -0.73 11.70
C PRO A 54 11.19 -1.94 10.75
N PRO A 55 12.29 -2.58 10.30
CA PRO A 55 12.20 -3.76 9.43
C PRO A 55 11.41 -4.88 10.09
N VAL A 56 10.50 -5.51 9.35
CA VAL A 56 9.80 -6.71 9.79
C VAL A 56 10.74 -7.90 9.61
N VAL A 57 11.17 -8.49 10.73
CA VAL A 57 11.95 -9.74 10.72
C VAL A 57 10.97 -10.91 10.71
N TYR A 58 10.90 -11.61 9.58
CA TYR A 58 10.16 -12.87 9.49
C TYR A 58 11.02 -14.01 10.00
N ALA A 59 10.57 -14.67 11.07
CA ALA A 59 11.16 -15.93 11.48
C ALA A 59 10.79 -17.02 10.46
N PRO A 60 11.73 -17.90 10.06
CA PRO A 60 11.40 -19.04 9.24
C PRO A 60 10.37 -19.93 9.97
N PRO A 61 9.41 -20.52 9.24
CA PRO A 61 8.44 -21.43 9.82
C PRO A 61 9.15 -22.63 10.47
N PRO A 62 8.60 -23.19 11.57
CA PRO A 62 9.18 -24.35 12.22
C PRO A 62 9.29 -25.53 11.25
N PRO A 63 10.34 -26.37 11.39
CA PRO A 63 10.52 -27.51 10.50
C PRO A 63 9.33 -28.47 10.59
N PRO A 64 8.91 -29.08 9.47
CA PRO A 64 7.87 -30.09 9.48
C PRO A 64 8.27 -31.27 10.37
N VAL A 65 7.38 -31.65 11.28
CA VAL A 65 7.55 -32.85 12.10
C VAL A 65 7.02 -34.04 11.32
N TYR A 66 7.92 -34.94 10.92
CA TYR A 66 7.55 -36.21 10.32
C TYR A 66 7.38 -37.27 11.40
N ALA A 67 6.15 -37.76 11.58
CA ALA A 67 5.90 -38.92 12.43
C ALA A 67 6.16 -40.20 11.64
N ALA A 68 7.08 -41.04 12.15
CA ALA A 68 7.23 -42.38 11.62
C ALA A 68 6.00 -43.22 11.97
N PRO A 69 5.54 -44.12 11.08
CA PRO A 69 4.46 -45.04 11.40
C PRO A 69 4.86 -45.93 12.57
N VAL A 70 4.02 -45.99 13.60
CA VAL A 70 4.22 -46.88 14.76
C VAL A 70 3.72 -48.28 14.38
N ILE A 71 4.65 -49.22 14.19
CA ILE A 71 4.32 -50.64 13.98
C ILE A 71 4.30 -51.32 15.35
N VAL A 72 3.12 -51.73 15.81
CA VAL A 72 2.97 -52.51 17.04
C VAL A 72 3.09 -54.00 16.69
N VAL A 73 4.18 -54.63 17.13
CA VAL A 73 4.40 -56.07 16.97
C VAL A 73 3.71 -56.81 18.12
N GLY A 74 2.85 -57.78 17.81
CA GLY A 74 2.14 -58.55 18.83
C GLY A 74 0.85 -59.22 18.35
N TRP A 75 0.13 -59.81 19.31
CA TRP A 75 -1.18 -60.41 19.08
C TRP A 75 -2.27 -59.34 18.95
N HIS A 76 -3.08 -59.46 17.90
CA HIS A 76 -4.21 -58.58 17.61
C HIS A 76 -5.46 -59.44 17.44
N GLY A 77 -6.18 -59.67 18.55
CA GLY A 77 -7.21 -60.72 18.61
C GLY A 77 -6.60 -62.10 18.35
N ASP A 78 -7.17 -62.85 17.42
CA ASP A 78 -6.67 -64.19 17.03
C ASP A 78 -5.52 -64.16 16.02
N ARG A 79 -4.99 -62.97 15.69
CA ARG A 79 -3.97 -62.81 14.63
C ARG A 79 -2.70 -62.17 15.15
N TYR A 80 -1.58 -62.84 14.98
CA TYR A 80 -0.25 -62.30 15.28
C TYR A 80 0.25 -61.38 14.16
N TRP A 81 0.72 -60.19 14.53
CA TRP A 81 1.37 -59.22 13.65
C TRP A 81 2.86 -59.14 13.97
N ASP A 82 3.69 -59.55 13.02
CA ASP A 82 5.14 -59.67 13.17
C ASP A 82 5.94 -58.53 12.50
N GLY A 83 5.25 -57.53 11.95
CA GLY A 83 5.86 -56.39 11.26
C GLY A 83 6.55 -56.72 9.93
N ARG A 84 6.72 -58.01 9.57
CA ARG A 84 7.42 -58.43 8.34
C ARG A 84 6.70 -57.95 7.09
N ARG A 85 5.37 -57.83 7.13
CA ARG A 85 4.57 -57.36 5.98
C ARG A 85 4.88 -55.92 5.57
N TYR A 86 5.31 -55.08 6.51
CA TYR A 86 5.65 -53.69 6.22
C TYR A 86 7.01 -53.59 5.51
N TRP A 87 8.01 -54.34 6.00
CA TRP A 87 9.36 -54.39 5.40
C TRP A 87 9.41 -55.17 4.08
N ASN A 88 8.60 -56.22 3.93
CA ASN A 88 8.53 -56.99 2.69
C ASN A 88 7.94 -56.15 1.54
N ARG A 89 7.14 -55.12 1.84
CA ARG A 89 6.61 -54.18 0.84
C ARG A 89 7.72 -53.29 0.28
N ASP A 90 8.62 -52.79 1.12
CA ASP A 90 9.76 -52.00 0.68
C ASP A 90 10.75 -52.83 -0.14
N ASP A 91 11.01 -54.09 0.24
CA ASP A 91 11.78 -55.02 -0.57
C ASP A 91 11.09 -55.36 -1.89
N TRP A 92 9.76 -55.55 -1.89
CA TRP A 92 8.99 -55.77 -3.11
C TRP A 92 9.07 -54.57 -4.06
N TYR A 93 8.96 -53.34 -3.56
CA TYR A 93 9.13 -52.12 -4.36
C TYR A 93 10.57 -51.94 -4.86
N ARG A 94 11.59 -52.34 -4.09
CA ARG A 94 12.99 -52.33 -4.54
C ARG A 94 13.30 -53.39 -5.60
N TYR A 95 12.71 -54.59 -5.50
CA TYR A 95 12.97 -55.68 -6.44
C TYR A 95 12.09 -55.65 -7.70
N HIS A 96 10.86 -55.11 -7.63
CA HIS A 96 9.93 -55.06 -8.77
C HIS A 96 9.84 -53.66 -9.41
N GLY A 97 10.47 -52.64 -8.84
CA GLY A 97 10.47 -51.26 -9.38
C GLY A 97 11.49 -50.98 -10.49
N HIS A 98 12.37 -51.93 -10.82
CA HIS A 98 13.50 -51.74 -11.75
C HIS A 98 13.58 -52.81 -12.84
N GLY A 99 12.48 -53.08 -13.55
CA GLY A 99 12.45 -54.17 -14.54
C GLY A 99 11.44 -54.02 -15.66
N ASN A 100 11.31 -52.84 -16.27
CA ASN A 100 10.57 -52.70 -17.53
C ASN A 100 11.33 -51.85 -18.55
N ASP A 101 12.64 -52.05 -18.63
CA ASP A 101 13.45 -51.50 -19.70
C ASP A 101 14.23 -52.65 -20.36
N HIS A 102 13.74 -53.01 -21.55
CA HIS A 102 14.38 -53.79 -22.61
C HIS A 102 14.44 -55.32 -22.45
N TYR A 103 13.69 -56.04 -23.31
CA TYR A 103 14.25 -56.95 -24.32
C TYR A 103 13.11 -57.41 -25.24
N HIS A 104 12.95 -56.71 -26.37
CA HIS A 104 12.33 -57.29 -27.56
C HIS A 104 13.44 -58.06 -28.28
N ASP A 105 13.60 -59.34 -27.95
CA ASP A 105 14.29 -60.29 -28.83
C ASP A 105 13.32 -61.45 -29.02
N HIS A 106 12.67 -61.46 -30.17
CA HIS A 106 12.04 -62.65 -30.71
C HIS A 106 12.87 -63.04 -31.92
N ASP A 107 13.93 -63.79 -31.65
CA ASP A 107 14.63 -64.58 -32.66
C ASP A 107 13.70 -65.69 -33.18
N ASP A 108 13.66 -65.72 -34.50
CA ASP A 108 13.26 -66.79 -35.40
C ASP A 108 13.14 -68.18 -34.77
N HIS A 109 11.92 -68.73 -34.83
CA HIS A 109 11.69 -70.17 -34.77
C HIS A 109 10.79 -70.58 -35.92
N ASP A 110 11.46 -71.03 -36.98
CA ASP A 110 10.95 -71.85 -38.07
C ASP A 110 9.80 -72.76 -37.65
N HIS A 111 8.60 -72.45 -38.14
CA HIS A 111 7.46 -73.35 -38.08
C HIS A 111 7.54 -74.35 -39.25
N GLY A 112 8.44 -75.32 -39.13
CA GLY A 112 8.49 -76.49 -39.99
C GLY A 112 7.39 -77.50 -39.62
N HIS A 113 6.15 -77.27 -40.06
CA HIS A 113 5.03 -78.19 -39.83
C HIS A 113 4.12 -78.32 -41.08
N HIS A 114 4.48 -79.29 -41.95
CA HIS A 114 3.65 -80.23 -42.74
C HIS A 114 2.40 -79.81 -43.55
N GLY A 115 2.41 -80.23 -44.82
CA GLY A 115 1.23 -80.62 -45.60
C GLY A 115 1.59 -81.64 -46.68
N TRP A 116 1.10 -82.87 -46.53
CA TRP A 116 1.14 -83.97 -47.50
C TRP A 116 -0.11 -83.91 -48.40
N HIS A 117 0.07 -84.28 -49.68
CA HIS A 117 -0.92 -84.71 -50.69
C HIS A 117 -1.71 -83.61 -51.43
#